data_AF-T0RV27-F1
#
_entry.id   AF-T0RV27-F1
#
_cell.length_a   1.000
_cell.length_b   1.000
_cell.length_c   1.000
_cell.angle_alpha   90.00
_cell.angle_beta   90.00
_cell.angle_gamma   90.00
#
_symmetry.space_group_name_H-M   'P 1'
#
loop_
_entity.id
_entity.type
_entity.pdbx_description
1 polymer ?
#
loop_
_entity_poly.entity_id
_entity_poly.type
_entity_poly.pdbx_seq_one_letter_code
_entity_poly.pdbx_strand_id
1 'polypeptide(L)'
;MKNVILLIALVIGSNMAMAKAPADDSYSISQEQLENTEGKIQAGMILQKKIRIDDMKVQVQELLMRVSTIEKIQRETGEAHGTDVAIKDLLEAQRKINSLLAEDTNHSTLDEIQETLYHLGDEVEILSLDL
;
A
#
# COMPACT_ATOMS: atom_id res chain seq x y z
N MET A 1 -3.92 -13.63 -34.04
CA MET A 1 -3.32 -14.12 -32.78
C MET A 1 -4.20 -13.63 -31.65
N LYS A 2 -4.80 -14.54 -30.86
CA LYS A 2 -5.79 -14.21 -29.82
C LYS A 2 -5.05 -14.04 -28.50
N ASN A 3 -5.09 -12.85 -27.91
CA ASN A 3 -4.58 -12.60 -26.56
C ASN A 3 -5.47 -13.35 -25.56
N VAL A 4 -4.86 -14.20 -24.73
CA VAL A 4 -5.55 -14.94 -23.67
C VAL A 4 -5.30 -14.20 -22.36
N ILE A 5 -6.32 -13.52 -21.85
CA ILE A 5 -6.32 -12.87 -20.54
C ILE A 5 -6.76 -13.92 -19.53
N LEU A 6 -5.90 -14.26 -18.57
CA LEU A 6 -6.24 -15.17 -17.48
C LEU A 6 -6.71 -14.35 -16.27
N LEU A 7 -8.03 -14.34 -16.04
CA LEU A 7 -8.64 -13.78 -14.83
C LEU A 7 -8.54 -14.79 -13.69
N ILE A 8 -7.79 -14.47 -12.64
CA ILE A 8 -7.79 -15.25 -11.39
C ILE A 8 -8.59 -14.45 -10.36
N ALA A 9 -9.81 -14.92 -10.06
CA ALA A 9 -10.63 -14.37 -8.99
C ALA A 9 -10.23 -15.03 -7.66
N LEU A 10 -9.64 -14.25 -6.73
CA LEU A 10 -9.40 -14.70 -5.37
C LEU A 10 -10.52 -14.15 -4.46
N VAL A 11 -11.41 -15.04 -4.01
CA VAL A 11 -12.42 -14.72 -2.98
C VAL A 11 -11.78 -14.95 -1.62
N ILE A 12 -11.51 -13.88 -0.88
CA ILE A 12 -11.28 -13.95 0.56
C ILE A 12 -12.23 -12.96 1.22
N GLY A 13 -13.23 -13.50 1.92
CA GLY A 13 -14.22 -12.70 2.62
C GLY A 13 -13.63 -12.07 3.88
N SER A 14 -13.96 -10.80 4.11
CA SER A 14 -14.67 -10.32 5.30
C SER A 14 -14.99 -8.83 5.17
N ASN A 15 -16.29 -8.53 5.26
CA ASN A 15 -16.95 -7.25 5.56
C ASN A 15 -16.88 -6.09 4.55
N MET A 16 -18.09 -5.78 4.06
CA MET A 16 -18.49 -4.68 3.21
C MET A 16 -18.04 -3.31 3.75
N ALA A 17 -17.07 -2.70 3.09
CA ALA A 17 -17.17 -1.30 2.71
C ALA A 17 -16.90 -1.27 1.21
N MET A 18 -17.93 -0.89 0.46
CA MET A 18 -17.96 -0.91 -1.01
C MET A 18 -17.09 0.23 -1.56
N ALA A 19 -15.78 0.13 -1.38
CA ALA A 19 -14.81 0.92 -2.11
C ALA A 19 -14.69 0.29 -3.50
N LYS A 20 -15.13 1.05 -4.49
CA LYS A 20 -15.07 0.74 -5.92
C LYS A 20 -13.63 0.30 -6.24
N ALA A 21 -13.43 -1.00 -6.46
CA ALA A 21 -12.14 -1.55 -6.86
C ALA A 21 -11.62 -0.75 -8.07
N PRO A 22 -10.45 -0.10 -7.99
CA PRO A 22 -9.89 0.57 -9.15
C PRO A 22 -9.67 -0.47 -10.24
N ALA A 23 -10.13 -0.12 -11.45
CA ALA A 23 -10.17 -0.99 -12.60
C ALA A 23 -8.78 -1.50 -12.97
N ASP A 24 -8.67 -2.84 -13.12
CA ASP A 24 -7.71 -3.58 -13.95
C ASP A 24 -6.36 -2.90 -14.24
N ASP A 25 -5.51 -2.73 -13.22
CA ASP A 25 -4.08 -2.66 -13.46
C ASP A 25 -3.59 -4.08 -13.77
N SER A 26 -3.52 -4.41 -15.05
CA SER A 26 -3.08 -5.73 -15.51
C SER A 26 -1.64 -5.97 -15.05
N TYR A 27 -1.46 -6.87 -14.08
CA TYR A 27 -0.15 -7.36 -13.71
C TYR A 27 0.39 -8.25 -14.84
N SER A 28 1.29 -7.70 -15.68
CA SER A 28 1.91 -8.45 -16.78
C SER A 28 3.22 -9.08 -16.34
N ILE A 29 3.34 -10.40 -16.52
CA ILE A 29 4.58 -11.17 -16.37
C ILE A 29 5.07 -11.57 -17.77
N SER A 30 6.37 -11.51 -18.05
CA SER A 30 6.91 -11.86 -19.37
C SER A 30 6.70 -13.36 -19.67
N GLN A 31 6.40 -13.70 -20.93
CA GLN A 31 6.13 -15.09 -21.35
C GLN A 31 7.31 -16.04 -21.10
N GLU A 32 8.54 -15.52 -21.20
CA GLU A 32 9.80 -16.24 -20.97
C GLU A 32 9.91 -16.79 -19.54
N GLN A 33 9.27 -16.13 -18.55
CA GLN A 33 9.23 -16.60 -17.17
C GLN A 33 8.20 -17.73 -16.92
N LEU A 34 7.34 -18.06 -17.89
CA LEU A 34 6.26 -19.05 -17.70
C LEU A 34 6.58 -20.44 -18.30
N GLU A 35 7.77 -20.61 -18.87
CA GLU A 35 8.12 -21.79 -19.67
C GLU A 35 8.43 -23.05 -18.82
N ASN A 36 8.75 -22.90 -17.53
CA ASN A 36 8.99 -24.02 -16.62
C ASN A 36 8.41 -23.76 -15.20
N THR A 37 8.39 -24.79 -14.34
CA THR A 37 7.81 -24.71 -12.99
C THR A 37 8.50 -23.67 -12.11
N GLU A 38 9.82 -23.53 -12.24
CA GLU A 38 10.62 -22.58 -11.45
C GLU A 38 10.31 -21.13 -11.81
N GLY A 39 10.23 -20.82 -13.11
CA GLY A 39 9.84 -19.50 -13.59
C GLY A 39 8.43 -19.10 -13.15
N LYS A 40 7.47 -20.04 -13.15
CA LYS A 40 6.12 -19.80 -12.63
C LYS A 40 6.10 -19.46 -11.14
N ILE A 41 6.98 -20.09 -10.36
CA ILE A 41 7.12 -19.80 -8.92
C ILE A 41 7.71 -18.40 -8.74
N GLN A 42 8.77 -18.05 -9.46
CA GLN A 42 9.39 -16.72 -9.41
C GLN A 42 8.40 -15.62 -9.84
N ALA A 43 7.67 -15.84 -10.92
CA ALA A 43 6.59 -14.99 -11.40
C ALA A 43 5.51 -14.76 -10.32
N GLY A 44 5.06 -15.84 -9.66
CA GLY A 44 4.11 -15.75 -8.55
C GLY A 44 4.63 -14.94 -7.37
N MET A 45 5.91 -15.11 -7.00
CA MET A 45 6.55 -14.34 -5.94
C MET A 45 6.65 -12.84 -6.27
N ILE A 46 7.05 -12.49 -7.50
CA ILE A 46 7.12 -11.09 -7.95
C ILE A 46 5.72 -10.47 -7.91
N LEU A 47 4.69 -11.19 -8.38
CA LEU A 47 3.31 -10.71 -8.36
C LEU A 47 2.82 -10.43 -6.93
N GLN A 48 3.07 -11.35 -5.99
CA GLN A 48 2.71 -11.16 -4.59
C GLN A 48 3.39 -9.93 -3.98
N LYS A 49 4.68 -9.72 -4.26
CA LYS A 49 5.40 -8.52 -3.81
C LYS A 49 4.82 -7.24 -4.41
N LYS A 50 4.46 -7.25 -5.70
CA LYS A 50 3.88 -6.09 -6.36
C LYS A 50 2.53 -5.70 -5.76
N ILE A 51 1.64 -6.67 -5.56
CA ILE A 51 0.35 -6.45 -4.88
C ILE A 51 0.58 -5.83 -3.50
N ARG A 52 1.51 -6.39 -2.72
CA ARG A 52 1.81 -5.89 -1.38
C ARG A 52 2.37 -4.46 -1.38
N ILE A 53 3.23 -4.12 -2.33
CA ILE A 53 3.74 -2.74 -2.50
C ILE A 53 2.58 -1.79 -2.84
N ASP A 54 1.67 -2.21 -3.71
CA ASP A 54 0.52 -1.38 -4.10
C ASP A 54 -0.46 -1.20 -2.93
N ASP A 55 -0.71 -2.24 -2.12
CA ASP A 55 -1.49 -2.11 -0.88
C ASP A 55 -0.85 -1.12 0.10
N MET A 56 0.48 -1.17 0.27
CA MET A 56 1.21 -0.20 1.11
C MET A 56 1.06 1.25 0.59
N LYS A 57 1.05 1.44 -0.73
CA LYS A 57 0.80 2.78 -1.32
C LYS A 57 -0.58 3.30 -0.98
N VAL A 58 -1.60 2.43 -1.04
CA VAL A 58 -2.97 2.79 -0.66
C VAL A 58 -3.02 3.16 0.83
N GLN A 59 -2.43 2.34 1.70
CA GLN A 59 -2.39 2.60 3.15
C GLN A 59 -1.74 3.95 3.48
N VAL A 60 -0.55 4.25 2.93
CA VAL A 60 0.12 5.52 3.22
C VAL A 60 -0.66 6.73 2.69
N GLN A 61 -1.36 6.59 1.55
CA GLN A 61 -2.22 7.64 1.03
C GLN A 61 -3.44 7.87 1.93
N GLU A 62 -4.07 6.81 2.43
CA GLU A 62 -5.17 6.91 3.38
C GLU A 62 -4.76 7.62 4.67
N LEU A 63 -3.62 7.23 5.24
CA LEU A 63 -3.08 7.87 6.44
C LEU A 63 -2.75 9.35 6.21
N LEU A 64 -2.13 9.70 5.07
CA LEU A 64 -1.87 11.10 4.70
C LEU A 64 -3.15 11.93 4.60
N MET A 65 -4.22 11.37 4.02
CA MET A 65 -5.52 12.05 3.95
C MET A 65 -6.14 12.27 5.33
N ARG A 66 -6.04 11.27 6.23
CA ARG A 66 -6.53 11.39 7.61
C ARG A 66 -5.79 12.49 8.36
N VAL A 67 -4.45 12.49 8.32
CA VAL A 67 -3.66 13.53 8.99
C VAL A 67 -3.92 14.92 8.42
N SER A 68 -4.05 15.05 7.11
CA SER A 68 -4.41 16.35 6.51
C SER A 68 -5.79 16.84 6.95
N THR A 69 -6.74 15.93 7.17
CA THR A 69 -8.07 16.26 7.70
C THR A 69 -7.97 16.74 9.15
N ILE A 70 -7.19 16.04 9.98
CA ILE A 70 -6.91 16.41 11.37
C ILE A 70 -6.26 17.80 11.45
N GLU A 71 -5.20 18.03 10.66
CA GLU A 71 -4.49 19.32 10.55
C GLU A 71 -5.46 20.45 10.16
N LYS A 72 -6.39 20.19 9.25
CA LYS A 72 -7.40 21.16 8.85
C LYS A 72 -8.34 21.51 10.00
N ILE A 73 -8.86 20.52 10.72
CA ILE A 73 -9.74 20.74 11.87
C ILE A 73 -9.03 21.57 12.94
N GLN A 74 -7.78 21.23 13.25
CA GLN A 74 -6.92 21.96 14.19
C GLN A 74 -6.75 23.43 13.83
N ARG A 75 -6.49 23.73 12.55
CA ARG A 75 -6.41 25.11 12.07
C ARG A 75 -7.72 25.87 12.23
N GLU A 76 -8.86 25.19 12.07
CA GLU A 76 -10.19 25.78 12.23
C GLU A 76 -10.55 26.01 13.70
N THR A 77 -10.14 25.14 14.61
CA THR A 77 -10.38 25.25 16.06
C THR A 77 -9.35 26.11 16.79
N GLY A 78 -8.20 26.38 16.18
CA GLY A 78 -7.09 27.11 16.78
C GLY A 78 -6.23 26.26 17.72
N GLU A 79 -6.40 24.94 17.69
CA GLU A 79 -5.61 23.98 18.45
C GLU A 79 -4.42 23.52 17.60
N ALA A 80 -3.25 23.35 18.20
CA ALA A 80 -2.05 22.90 17.51
C ALA A 80 -1.63 21.54 18.08
N HIS A 81 -2.07 20.45 17.43
CA HIS A 81 -1.54 19.11 17.74
C HIS A 81 -0.46 18.76 16.73
N GLY A 82 0.52 17.97 17.15
CA GLY A 82 1.79 17.72 16.44
C GLY A 82 1.70 16.92 15.13
N THR A 83 0.78 17.29 14.24
CA THR A 83 0.54 16.65 12.93
C THR A 83 1.74 16.77 11.99
N ASP A 84 2.58 17.80 12.13
CA ASP A 84 3.77 18.00 11.31
C ASP A 84 4.73 16.80 11.29
N VAL A 85 4.91 16.14 12.45
CA VAL A 85 5.79 14.97 12.57
C VAL A 85 5.19 13.78 11.83
N ALA A 86 3.90 13.49 12.07
CA ALA A 86 3.19 12.41 11.38
C ALA A 86 3.17 12.61 9.85
N ILE A 87 2.93 13.84 9.38
CA ILE A 87 2.98 14.16 7.94
C ILE A 87 4.37 13.87 7.36
N LYS A 88 5.42 14.34 8.04
CA LYS A 88 6.80 14.14 7.58
C LYS A 88 7.13 12.65 7.47
N ASP A 89 6.78 11.86 8.48
CA ASP A 89 7.13 10.44 8.55
C ASP A 89 6.31 9.63 7.54
N LEU A 90 5.03 9.96 7.34
CA LEU A 90 4.21 9.38 6.27
C LEU A 90 4.75 9.72 4.87
N LEU A 91 5.24 10.94 4.64
CA LEU A 91 5.87 11.31 3.37
C LEU A 91 7.21 10.61 3.15
N GLU A 92 7.95 10.28 4.21
CA GLU A 92 9.15 9.44 4.13
C GLU A 92 8.78 7.99 3.79
N ALA A 93 7.79 7.41 4.46
CA ALA A 93 7.27 6.08 4.16
C ALA A 93 6.79 5.99 2.71
N GLN A 94 6.01 6.97 2.23
CA GLN A 94 5.55 7.04 0.85
C GLN A 94 6.71 7.07 -0.15
N ARG A 95 7.77 7.84 0.14
CA ARG A 95 8.98 7.88 -0.70
C ARG A 95 9.68 6.53 -0.74
N LYS A 96 9.82 5.85 0.41
CA LYS A 96 10.38 4.49 0.48
C LYS A 96 9.57 3.52 -0.37
N ILE A 97 8.24 3.48 -0.19
CA ILE A 97 7.34 2.59 -0.93
C ILE A 97 7.43 2.83 -2.45
N ASN A 98 7.43 4.09 -2.88
CA ASN A 98 7.54 4.45 -4.29
C ASN A 98 8.88 4.09 -4.93
N SER A 99 9.92 3.87 -4.12
CA SER A 99 11.23 3.43 -4.60
C SER A 99 11.37 1.91 -4.74
N LEU A 100 10.39 1.14 -4.25
CA LEU A 100 10.44 -0.33 -4.27
C LEU A 100 10.19 -0.88 -5.67
N LEU A 101 11.03 -1.83 -6.07
CA LEU A 101 10.83 -2.69 -7.23
C LEU A 101 10.55 -4.12 -6.76
N ALA A 102 9.43 -4.71 -7.17
CA ALA A 102 9.01 -6.03 -6.70
C ALA A 102 10.04 -7.14 -6.98
N GLU A 103 10.79 -7.00 -8.07
CA GLU A 103 11.83 -7.95 -8.49
C GLU A 103 13.02 -7.95 -7.51
N ASP A 104 13.44 -6.78 -7.04
CA ASP A 104 14.64 -6.59 -6.22
C ASP A 104 14.37 -6.52 -4.72
N THR A 105 13.10 -6.28 -4.33
CA THR A 105 12.75 -6.05 -2.92
C THR A 105 12.63 -7.37 -2.16
N ASN A 106 13.33 -7.49 -1.04
CA ASN A 106 13.23 -8.64 -0.15
C ASN A 106 11.96 -8.58 0.70
N HIS A 107 11.44 -9.74 1.09
CA HIS A 107 10.25 -9.81 1.97
C HIS A 107 10.47 -9.11 3.31
N SER A 108 11.68 -9.19 3.90
CA SER A 108 12.00 -8.51 5.16
C SER A 108 11.85 -6.99 5.05
N THR A 109 12.27 -6.38 3.95
CA THR A 109 12.09 -4.94 3.72
C THR A 109 10.61 -4.57 3.61
N LEU A 110 9.80 -5.43 3.00
CA LEU A 110 8.33 -5.24 2.97
C LEU A 110 7.73 -5.38 4.38
N ASP A 111 8.23 -6.30 5.20
CA ASP A 111 7.79 -6.47 6.60
C ASP A 111 8.12 -5.24 7.45
N GLU A 112 9.35 -4.73 7.35
CA GLU A 112 9.79 -3.50 8.05
C GLU A 112 8.96 -2.28 7.68
N ILE A 113 8.65 -2.11 6.39
CA ILE A 113 7.81 -1.01 5.91
C ILE A 113 6.37 -1.19 6.41
N GLN A 114 5.84 -2.41 6.43
CA GLN A 114 4.50 -2.68 6.93
C GLN A 114 4.39 -2.37 8.43
N GLU A 115 5.38 -2.76 9.23
CA GLU A 115 5.46 -2.44 10.66
C GLU A 115 5.51 -0.93 10.89
N THR A 116 6.31 -0.22 10.08
CA THR A 116 6.34 1.24 10.10
C THR A 116 4.96 1.85 9.81
N LEU A 117 4.23 1.34 8.81
CA LEU A 117 2.89 1.83 8.49
C LEU A 117 1.87 1.54 9.61
N TYR A 118 2.00 0.42 10.33
CA TYR A 118 1.16 0.16 11.50
C TYR A 118 1.41 1.17 12.62
N HIS A 119 2.67 1.45 12.94
CA HIS A 119 3.01 2.46 13.95
C HIS A 119 2.52 3.86 13.56
N LEU A 120 2.70 4.25 12.30
CA LEU A 120 2.17 5.52 11.80
C LEU A 120 0.64 5.52 11.87
N GLY A 121 -0.01 4.40 11.57
CA GLY A 121 -1.46 4.24 11.77
C GLY A 121 -1.90 4.52 13.20
N ASP A 122 -1.21 3.95 14.19
CA ASP A 122 -1.49 4.19 15.61
C ASP A 122 -1.30 5.66 16.00
N GLU A 123 -0.25 6.32 15.49
CA GLU A 123 0.00 7.75 15.73
C GLU A 123 -1.12 8.64 15.15
N VAL A 124 -1.58 8.34 13.93
CA VAL A 124 -2.71 9.05 13.30
C VAL A 124 -4.00 8.84 14.08
N GLU A 125 -4.22 7.64 14.62
CA GLU A 125 -5.39 7.35 15.45
C GLU A 125 -5.34 8.16 16.76
N ILE A 126 -4.19 8.22 17.44
CA ILE A 126 -3.99 9.05 18.64
C ILE A 126 -4.29 10.52 18.33
N LEU A 127 -3.74 11.06 17.24
CA LEU A 127 -4.00 12.43 16.81
C LEU A 127 -5.48 12.70 16.52
N SER A 128 -6.24 11.68 16.11
CA SER A 128 -7.67 11.78 15.86
C SER A 128 -8.50 11.80 17.15
N LEU A 129 -8.02 11.13 18.21
CA LEU A 129 -8.68 11.09 19.52
C LEU A 129 -8.49 12.39 20.31
N ASP A 130 -7.45 13.16 19.99
CA ASP A 130 -7.15 14.46 20.60
C ASP A 130 -7.95 15.64 19.98
N LEU A 131 -8.79 15.37 18.97
CA LEU A 131 -9.74 16.33 18.35
C LEU A 131 -11.07 16.39 19.10
#